data_AF-A0A2V7H319-F1
#
_entry.id   AF-A0A2V7H319-F1
#
_cell.length_a   1.000
_cell.length_b   1.000
_cell.length_c   1.000
_cell.angle_alpha   90.00
_cell.angle_beta   90.00
_cell.angle_gamma   90.00
#
_symmetry.space_group_name_H-M   'P 1'
#
loop_
_entity.id
_entity.type
_entity.pdbx_description
1 polymer ?
#
loop_
_entity_poly.entity_id
_entity_poly.type
_entity_poly.pdbx_seq_one_letter_code
_entity_poly.pdbx_strand_id
1 'polypeptide(L)' 'MLRAAFIMAALDAGVPLRDVQLAARHSDPRTTTVYDRRRTNFDKHAAYVVVSFITGG' A
#
# COMPACT_ATOMS: atom_id res chain seq x y z
N MET A 1 -13.36 1.58 -11.35
CA MET A 1 -11.91 1.26 -11.31
C MET A 1 -10.99 2.47 -11.01
N LEU A 2 -11.44 3.73 -11.14
CA LEU A 2 -10.60 4.91 -10.85
C LEU A 2 -10.23 5.08 -9.36
N ARG A 3 -11.16 4.74 -8.47
CA ARG A 3 -11.00 4.90 -7.01
C ARG A 3 -9.86 4.05 -6.43
N ALA A 4 -9.73 2.80 -6.89
CA ALA A 4 -8.68 1.89 -6.42
C ALA A 4 -7.30 2.37 -6.86
N ALA A 5 -7.18 2.84 -8.12
CA ALA A 5 -5.95 3.42 -8.64
C ALA A 5 -5.55 4.70 -7.89
N PHE A 6 -6.52 5.57 -7.58
CA PHE A 6 -6.31 6.77 -6.76
C PHE A 6 -5.76 6.43 -5.36
N ILE A 7 -6.36 5.44 -4.69
CA ILE A 7 -5.94 5.02 -3.34
C ILE A 7 -4.51 4.48 -3.35
N MET A 8 -4.17 3.64 -4.34
CA MET A 8 -2.80 3.12 -4.48
C MET A 8 -1.80 4.24 -4.71
N ALA A 9 -2.05 5.13 -5.67
CA ALA A 9 -1.13 6.22 -6.00
C ALA A 9 -0.93 7.19 -4.82
N ALA A 10 -1.99 7.50 -4.08
CA ALA A 10 -1.89 8.38 -2.91
C ALA A 10 -1.08 7.74 -1.77
N LEU A 11 -1.25 6.43 -1.54
CA LEU A 11 -0.44 5.70 -0.55
C LEU A 11 1.03 5.63 -1.00
N ASP A 12 1.31 5.33 -2.27
CA ASP A 12 2.67 5.30 -2.81
C ASP A 12 3.37 6.67 -2.68
N ALA A 13 2.63 7.76 -2.87
CA ALA A 13 3.10 9.13 -2.63
C ALA A 13 3.31 9.49 -1.15
N GLY A 14 3.02 8.56 -0.22
CA GLY A 14 3.24 8.74 1.22
C GLY A 14 2.13 9.48 1.96
N VAL A 15 0.96 9.68 1.33
CA VAL A 15 -0.18 10.34 2.00
C VAL A 15 -0.66 9.45 3.16
N PRO A 16 -0.90 10.01 4.37
CA PRO A 16 -1.42 9.25 5.49
C PRO A 16 -2.73 8.53 5.15
N LEU A 17 -2.88 7.30 5.63
CA LEU A 17 -4.05 6.46 5.35
C LEU A 17 -5.39 7.16 5.66
N ARG A 18 -5.42 7.98 6.73
CA ARG A 18 -6.60 8.74 7.14
C ARG A 18 -7.02 9.79 6.10
N ASP A 19 -6.07 10.46 5.47
CA ASP A 19 -6.35 11.50 4.48
C ASP A 19 -6.79 10.87 3.15
N VAL A 20 -6.20 9.72 2.79
CA VAL A 20 -6.65 8.93 1.63
C VAL A 20 -8.08 8.41 1.84
N GLN A 21 -8.45 8.00 3.06
CA GLN A 21 -9.82 7.57 3.39
C GLN A 21 -10.84 8.70 3.22
N LEU A 22 -10.50 9.91 3.67
CA LEU A 22 -11.35 11.11 3.55
C LEU A 22 -11.49 11.53 2.09
N ALA A 23 -10.38 11.59 1.34
CA ALA A 23 -10.37 11.95 -0.08
C ALA A 23 -11.13 10.94 -0.94
N ALA A 24 -11.04 9.65 -0.59
CA ALA A 24 -11.85 8.64 -1.22
C ALA A 24 -13.34 8.83 -0.88
N ARG A 25 -13.72 9.37 0.29
CA ARG A 25 -15.10 9.32 0.82
C ARG A 25 -15.53 7.90 1.20
N HIS A 26 -14.68 7.15 1.89
CA HIS A 26 -15.08 5.84 2.41
C HIS A 26 -15.94 6.00 3.67
N SER A 27 -17.11 5.36 3.69
CA SER A 27 -17.97 5.32 4.88
C SER A 27 -17.36 4.51 6.03
N ASP A 28 -16.58 3.47 5.72
CA ASP A 28 -15.82 2.68 6.71
C ASP A 28 -14.31 2.73 6.39
N PRO A 29 -13.47 3.24 7.32
CA PRO A 29 -12.01 3.24 7.22
C PRO A 29 -11.38 1.88 6.82
N ARG A 30 -12.00 0.76 7.22
CA ARG A 30 -11.51 -0.61 6.97
C ARG A 30 -11.48 -0.99 5.49
N THR A 31 -12.23 -0.27 4.64
CA THR A 31 -12.18 -0.49 3.18
C THR A 31 -10.86 -0.04 2.55
N THR A 32 -10.06 0.78 3.24
CA THR A 32 -8.76 1.29 2.74
C THR A 32 -7.55 0.56 3.33
N THR A 33 -7.70 -0.04 4.52
CA THR A 33 -6.60 -0.77 5.19
C THR A 33 -6.08 -1.98 4.40
N VAL A 34 -6.90 -2.54 3.50
CA VAL A 34 -6.46 -3.61 2.60
C VAL A 34 -5.37 -3.13 1.62
N TYR A 35 -5.36 -1.85 1.23
CA TYR A 35 -4.37 -1.28 0.33
C TYR A 35 -3.03 -1.03 1.03
N ASP A 36 -3.08 -0.54 2.27
CA ASP A 36 -1.90 -0.37 3.12
C ASP A 36 -1.21 -1.70 3.44
N ARG A 37 -2.01 -2.75 3.72
CA ARG A 37 -1.51 -4.12 3.89
C ARG A 37 -0.86 -4.66 2.62
N ARG A 38 -1.45 -4.41 1.44
CA ARG A 38 -0.86 -4.82 0.16
C ARG A 38 0.49 -4.14 -0.06
N ARG A 39 0.59 -2.83 0.18
CA ARG A 39 1.85 -2.07 0.07
C ARG A 39 2.93 -2.64 1.00
N THR A 40 2.61 -2.79 2.29
CA THR A 40 3.55 -3.36 3.27
C THR A 40 4.00 -4.78 2.91
N ASN A 41 3.11 -5.60 2.35
CA ASN A 41 3.46 -6.95 1.90
C ASN A 41 4.36 -6.95 0.65
N PHE A 42 4.21 -5.97 -0.25
CA PHE A 42 5.13 -5.80 -1.39
C PHE A 42 6.53 -5.43 -0.91
N ASP A 43 6.63 -4.49 0.02
CA ASP A 43 7.92 -4.04 0.56
C ASP A 43 8.64 -5.15 1.36
N LYS A 44 7.88 -5.98 2.07
CA LYS A 44 8.40 -7.08 2.91
C LYS A 44 8.37 -8.43 2.22
N HIS A 45 8.17 -8.47 0.91
CA HIS A 45 8.00 -9.74 0.22
C HIS A 45 9.25 -10.60 0.41
N ALA A 46 9.08 -11.84 0.91
CA ALA A 46 10.18 -12.75 1.20
C ALA A 46 11.13 -12.94 0.00
N ALA A 47 10.59 -12.77 -1.23
CA ALA A 47 11.36 -12.74 -2.46
C ALA A 47 12.46 -11.66 -2.46
N TYR A 48 12.19 -10.43 -2.00
CA TYR A 48 13.22 -9.37 -1.94
C TYR A 48 14.29 -9.66 -0.88
N VAL A 49 13.91 -10.26 0.24
CA VAL A 49 14.87 -10.69 1.29
C VAL A 49 15.78 -11.79 0.75
N VAL A 50 15.20 -12.80 0.08
CA VAL A 50 15.95 -13.91 -0.53
C VAL A 50 16.82 -13.43 -1.68
N VAL A 51 16.31 -12.54 -2.55
CA VAL A 51 17.11 -11.94 -3.63
C VAL A 51 18.27 -11.13 -3.05
N SER A 52 18.06 -10.33 -2.02
CA SER A 52 19.14 -9.58 -1.36
C SER A 52 20.20 -10.52 -0.76
N PHE A 53 19.78 -11.65 -0.19
CA PHE A 53 20.69 -12.69 0.31
C PHE A 53 21.47 -13.40 -0.81
N ILE A 54 20.83 -13.71 -1.94
CA ILE A 54 21.48 -14.38 -3.08
C ILE A 54 22.43 -13.45 -3.85
N THR A 55 22.08 -12.16 -3.94
CA THR A 55 22.81 -11.18 -4.76
C THR A 55 23.85 -10.37 -3.98
N GLY A 56 23.86 -10.49 -2.64
CA GLY A 56 24.72 -9.76 -1.72
C GLY A 56 25.51 -10.63 -0.72
N GLY A 57 25.65 -11.92 -1.01
CA GLY A 57 26.58 -12.84 -0.34
C GLY A 57 27.88 -12.99 -1.11
#